data_AF-A0A3D2A8V7-F1
#
_entry.id   AF-A0A3D2A8V7-F1
#
_cell.length_a   1.000
_cell.length_b   1.000
_cell.length_c   1.000
_cell.angle_alpha   90.00
_cell.angle_beta   90.00
_cell.angle_gamma   90.00
#
_symmetry.space_group_name_H-M   'P 1'
#
loop_
_entity.id
_entity.type
_entity.pdbx_description
1 polymer ?
#
loop_
_entity_poly.entity_id
_entity_poly.type
_entity_poly.pdbx_seq_one_letter_code
_entity_poly.pdbx_strand_id
1 'polypeptide(L)'
;MKKSELLKQNSELYHQLDEALKKLNELEKKFETVNKELEAEKSANEQLRTKTDAISAIEPEQSEKAVSTDGAETAPVFFNPESSKAPEGFGLFEKEDNAPQITLEDDLQYAADVIGQLVIESAKCSNTLTEGGNTKYIELVNLILGKTEVSKAEILGIAKQDLPIEVKKQKIDGVKAATLEYFESVMAQR
;
A
#
# COMPACT_ATOMS: atom_id res chain seq x y z
N MET A 1 23.68 38.38 31.04
CA MET A 1 22.23 38.37 30.81
C MET A 1 21.58 39.21 31.90
N LYS A 2 20.74 40.19 31.56
CA LYS A 2 20.13 41.08 32.57
C LYS A 2 18.94 40.38 33.23
N LYS A 3 18.69 40.63 34.52
CA LYS A 3 17.55 40.05 35.27
C LYS A 3 16.20 40.21 34.56
N SER A 4 16.00 41.33 33.88
CA SER A 4 14.79 41.61 33.09
C SER A 4 14.60 40.68 31.89
N GLU A 5 15.70 40.25 31.27
CA GLU A 5 15.71 39.36 30.12
C GLU A 5 15.38 37.91 30.52
N LEU A 6 15.92 37.46 31.66
CA LEU A 6 15.57 36.19 32.29
C LEU A 6 14.09 36.11 32.68
N LEU A 7 13.53 37.19 33.22
CA LEU A 7 12.11 37.23 33.58
C LEU A 7 11.21 37.15 32.34
N LYS A 8 11.60 37.80 31.23
CA LYS A 8 10.87 37.72 29.96
C LYS A 8 10.93 36.31 29.38
N GLN A 9 12.10 35.68 29.38
CA GLN A 9 12.27 34.30 28.92
C GLN A 9 11.46 33.32 29.77
N ASN A 10 11.47 33.47 31.10
CA ASN A 10 10.66 32.60 31.97
C ASN A 10 9.16 32.77 31.71
N SER A 11 8.67 33.99 31.52
CA SER A 11 7.26 34.22 31.17
C SER A 11 6.87 33.57 29.85
N GLU A 12 7.74 33.65 28.85
CA GLU A 12 7.54 33.01 27.55
C GLU A 12 7.51 31.48 27.67
N LEU A 13 8.44 30.91 28.44
CA LEU A 13 8.49 29.47 28.72
C LEU A 13 7.22 28.99 29.43
N TYR A 14 6.67 29.75 30.37
CA TYR A 14 5.41 29.40 31.02
C TYR A 14 4.22 29.42 30.05
N HIS A 15 4.18 30.38 29.12
CA HIS A 15 3.15 30.38 28.08
C HIS A 15 3.26 29.18 27.15
N GLN A 16 4.47 28.86 26.70
CA GLN A 16 4.72 27.68 25.86
C GLN A 16 4.35 26.38 26.58
N LEU A 17 4.64 26.29 27.88
CA LEU A 17 4.25 25.15 28.70
C LEU A 17 2.73 25.00 28.81
N ASP A 18 2.00 26.10 29.02
CA ASP A 18 0.53 26.08 29.08
C ASP A 18 -0.10 25.68 27.74
N GLU A 19 0.45 26.16 26.62
CA GLU A 19 0.02 25.76 25.28
C GLU A 19 0.30 24.28 25.00
N ALA A 20 1.47 23.78 25.39
CA ALA A 20 1.83 22.38 25.24
C ALA A 20 0.89 21.47 26.06
N LEU A 21 0.54 21.86 27.28
CA LEU A 21 -0.41 21.14 28.13
C LEU A 21 -1.82 21.11 27.52
N LYS A 22 -2.28 22.20 26.91
CA LYS A 22 -3.57 22.22 26.18
C LYS A 22 -3.56 21.26 25.00
N LYS A 23 -2.51 21.28 24.19
CA LYS A 23 -2.35 20.36 23.05
C LYS A 23 -2.31 18.90 23.50
N LEU A 24 -1.61 18.62 24.60
CA LEU A 24 -1.53 17.27 25.17
C LEU A 24 -2.91 16.75 25.59
N ASN A 25 -3.68 17.55 26.32
CA ASN A 25 -5.05 17.20 26.71
C ASN A 25 -5.98 16.99 25.50
N GLU A 26 -5.84 17.79 24.43
CA GLU A 26 -6.60 17.59 23.20
C GLU A 26 -6.23 16.27 22.50
N LEU A 27 -4.94 15.94 22.47
CA LEU A 27 -4.45 14.72 21.86
C LEU A 27 -4.89 13.48 22.63
N GLU A 28 -4.87 13.54 23.97
CA GLU A 28 -5.39 12.48 24.83
C GLU A 28 -6.88 12.21 24.59
N LYS A 29 -7.70 13.26 24.45
CA LYS A 29 -9.13 13.11 24.11
C LYS A 29 -9.33 12.46 22.74
N LYS A 30 -8.53 12.86 21.74
CA LYS A 30 -8.58 12.24 20.40
C LYS A 30 -8.17 10.77 20.46
N PHE A 31 -7.12 10.45 21.22
CA PHE A 31 -6.67 9.09 21.42
C PHE A 31 -7.74 8.22 22.09
N GLU A 32 -8.40 8.71 23.13
CA GLU A 32 -9.50 8.00 23.79
C GLU A 32 -10.68 7.75 22.83
N THR A 33 -10.97 8.70 21.94
CA THR A 33 -12.04 8.59 20.95
C THR A 33 -11.71 7.52 19.90
N VAL A 34 -10.53 7.60 19.29
CA VAL A 34 -10.06 6.60 18.31
C VAL A 34 -9.97 5.20 18.93
N ASN A 35 -9.55 5.09 20.20
CA ASN A 35 -9.49 3.81 20.87
C ASN A 35 -10.88 3.19 21.10
N LYS A 36 -11.90 4.02 21.41
CA LYS A 36 -13.30 3.55 21.50
C LYS A 36 -13.82 3.07 20.15
N GLU A 37 -13.52 3.79 19.07
CA GLU A 37 -13.89 3.40 17.70
C GLU A 37 -13.22 2.08 17.30
N LEU A 38 -11.93 1.92 17.60
CA LEU A 38 -11.18 0.69 17.31
C LEU A 38 -11.77 -0.53 18.05
N GLU A 39 -12.14 -0.39 19.31
CA GLU A 39 -12.76 -1.49 20.07
C GLU A 39 -14.17 -1.82 19.55
N ALA A 40 -14.94 -0.82 19.11
CA ALA A 40 -16.23 -1.05 18.47
C ALA A 40 -16.07 -1.81 17.13
N GLU A 41 -15.09 -1.43 16.32
CA GLU A 41 -14.81 -2.07 15.02
C GLU A 41 -14.29 -3.51 15.18
N LYS A 42 -13.44 -3.76 16.19
CA LYS A 42 -13.02 -5.13 16.54
C LYS A 42 -14.21 -6.01 16.93
N SER A 43 -15.11 -5.51 17.77
CA SER A 43 -16.30 -6.26 18.16
C SER A 43 -17.22 -6.56 16.97
N ALA A 44 -17.38 -5.60 16.06
CA ALA A 44 -18.15 -5.80 14.83
C ALA A 44 -17.52 -6.87 13.92
N ASN A 45 -16.20 -6.85 13.76
CA ASN A 45 -15.48 -7.86 12.98
C ASN A 45 -15.57 -9.27 13.59
N GLU A 46 -15.52 -9.39 14.92
CA GLU A 46 -15.71 -10.67 15.61
C GLU A 46 -17.12 -11.24 15.40
N GLN A 47 -18.15 -10.38 15.43
CA GLN A 47 -19.53 -10.77 15.09
C GLN A 47 -19.69 -11.21 13.63
N LEU A 48 -18.94 -10.63 12.69
CA LEU A 48 -18.96 -11.06 11.29
C LEU A 48 -18.23 -12.40 11.09
N ARG A 49 -17.12 -12.63 11.78
CA ARG A 49 -16.40 -13.92 11.73
C ARG A 49 -17.27 -15.06 12.23
N THR A 50 -17.89 -14.89 13.40
CA THR A 50 -18.81 -15.91 13.96
C THR A 50 -19.99 -16.22 13.04
N LYS A 51 -20.53 -15.21 12.34
CA LYS A 51 -21.56 -15.42 11.30
C LYS A 51 -21.03 -16.14 10.06
N THR A 52 -19.79 -15.86 9.64
CA THR A 52 -19.15 -16.52 8.49
C THR A 52 -18.85 -18.00 8.78
N ASP A 53 -18.34 -18.29 9.97
CA ASP A 53 -18.05 -19.64 10.42
C ASP A 53 -19.33 -20.50 10.49
N ALA A 54 -20.44 -19.90 10.94
CA ALA A 54 -21.75 -20.54 10.97
C ALA A 54 -22.32 -20.86 9.57
N ILE A 55 -21.95 -20.10 8.53
CA ILE A 55 -22.37 -20.33 7.14
C ILE A 55 -21.55 -21.46 6.49
N SER A 56 -20.28 -21.63 6.86
CA SER A 56 -19.43 -22.71 6.29
C SER A 56 -19.79 -24.13 6.77
N ALA A 57 -20.62 -24.25 7.81
CA ALA A 57 -21.01 -25.54 8.41
C ALA A 57 -22.19 -26.26 7.70
N ILE A 58 -22.66 -25.75 6.57
CA ILE A 58 -23.72 -26.37 5.76
C ILE A 58 -23.07 -26.94 4.48
N GLU A 59 -22.69 -28.22 4.53
CA GLU A 59 -22.03 -28.98 3.45
C GLU A 59 -22.97 -29.40 2.27
N PRO A 60 -22.40 -29.86 1.13
CA PRO A 60 -22.97 -29.81 -0.23
C PRO A 60 -23.56 -31.14 -0.73
N GLU A 61 -24.41 -31.12 -1.77
CA GLU A 61 -24.78 -32.33 -2.52
C GLU A 61 -25.11 -32.11 -4.02
N GLN A 62 -24.48 -32.96 -4.86
CA GLN A 62 -24.92 -33.52 -6.17
C GLN A 62 -24.77 -32.64 -7.45
N SER A 63 -24.35 -33.11 -8.64
CA SER A 63 -24.06 -34.46 -9.17
C SER A 63 -23.21 -34.42 -10.45
N GLU A 64 -22.37 -35.45 -10.65
CA GLU A 64 -21.75 -35.84 -11.92
C GLU A 64 -22.73 -36.64 -12.82
N LYS A 65 -22.64 -36.48 -14.15
CA LYS A 65 -22.82 -37.61 -15.10
C LYS A 65 -22.34 -37.33 -16.54
N ALA A 66 -21.49 -38.22 -17.04
CA ALA A 66 -20.90 -38.29 -18.39
C ALA A 66 -21.75 -39.10 -19.39
N VAL A 67 -21.67 -38.82 -20.71
CA VAL A 67 -22.02 -39.74 -21.83
C VAL A 67 -21.17 -39.42 -23.09
N SER A 68 -20.87 -40.47 -23.88
CA SER A 68 -19.83 -40.66 -24.91
C SER A 68 -20.35 -40.78 -26.37
N THR A 69 -19.48 -40.44 -27.37
CA THR A 69 -19.12 -41.08 -28.70
C THR A 69 -20.02 -41.21 -29.98
N ASP A 70 -19.32 -41.07 -31.14
CA ASP A 70 -19.46 -41.54 -32.57
C ASP A 70 -20.47 -40.89 -33.57
N GLY A 71 -20.25 -40.63 -34.88
CA GLY A 71 -19.15 -40.76 -35.88
C GLY A 71 -19.61 -40.46 -37.37
N ALA A 72 -18.65 -40.12 -38.28
CA ALA A 72 -18.62 -40.11 -39.80
C ALA A 72 -19.56 -39.15 -40.63
N GLU A 73 -19.28 -38.54 -41.82
CA GLU A 73 -18.23 -38.54 -42.89
C GLU A 73 -18.45 -37.35 -43.92
N THR A 74 -17.36 -36.66 -44.37
CA THR A 74 -17.03 -35.93 -45.68
C THR A 74 -18.03 -35.04 -46.47
N ALA A 75 -17.76 -33.90 -47.16
CA ALA A 75 -16.62 -33.03 -47.58
C ALA A 75 -17.21 -31.73 -48.31
N PRO A 76 -16.47 -30.79 -48.96
CA PRO A 76 -15.40 -29.88 -48.50
C PRO A 76 -15.51 -28.37 -48.93
N VAL A 77 -14.59 -27.53 -48.41
CA VAL A 77 -14.05 -26.22 -48.89
C VAL A 77 -14.86 -24.92 -48.69
N PHE A 78 -14.42 -24.11 -47.70
CA PHE A 78 -13.90 -22.73 -47.91
C PHE A 78 -12.87 -22.39 -46.81
N PHE A 79 -11.60 -22.26 -47.19
CA PHE A 79 -10.48 -21.64 -46.45
C PHE A 79 -10.60 -20.10 -46.65
N ASN A 80 -10.29 -19.13 -45.78
CA ASN A 80 -9.32 -18.94 -44.67
C ASN A 80 -9.55 -17.50 -44.07
N PRO A 81 -8.67 -16.92 -43.22
CA PRO A 81 -8.27 -17.14 -41.80
C PRO A 81 -8.85 -16.02 -40.86
N GLU A 82 -8.91 -16.05 -39.52
CA GLU A 82 -7.82 -15.98 -38.52
C GLU A 82 -8.39 -16.21 -37.08
N SER A 83 -7.67 -17.04 -36.32
CA SER A 83 -7.28 -16.92 -34.91
C SER A 83 -8.28 -16.68 -33.75
N SER A 84 -8.60 -17.79 -33.06
CA SER A 84 -8.61 -17.99 -31.60
C SER A 84 -9.29 -17.00 -30.63
N LYS A 85 -10.35 -17.46 -29.95
CA LYS A 85 -10.54 -17.19 -28.51
C LYS A 85 -11.41 -18.27 -27.85
N ALA A 86 -10.88 -18.88 -26.80
CA ALA A 86 -11.58 -19.83 -25.93
C ALA A 86 -12.68 -19.10 -25.12
N PRO A 87 -13.81 -19.75 -24.79
CA PRO A 87 -14.81 -19.17 -23.89
C PRO A 87 -14.48 -19.56 -22.44
N GLU A 88 -13.80 -18.67 -21.72
CA GLU A 88 -13.94 -18.55 -20.27
C GLU A 88 -15.29 -17.86 -20.03
N GLY A 89 -16.23 -18.33 -19.20
CA GLY A 89 -16.05 -18.80 -17.84
C GLY A 89 -16.88 -17.88 -16.94
N PHE A 90 -18.01 -18.39 -16.44
CA PHE A 90 -18.74 -17.96 -15.24
C PHE A 90 -19.14 -16.47 -15.09
N GLY A 91 -20.40 -16.19 -15.45
CA GLY A 91 -21.11 -14.99 -15.02
C GLY A 91 -21.79 -15.18 -13.64
N LEU A 92 -22.04 -14.02 -13.00
CA LEU A 92 -22.78 -13.76 -11.75
C LEU A 92 -21.98 -13.77 -10.43
N PHE A 93 -21.20 -12.71 -10.26
CA PHE A 93 -21.22 -11.94 -9.00
C PHE A 93 -21.68 -10.52 -9.34
N GLU A 94 -22.88 -10.15 -8.91
CA GLU A 94 -23.30 -8.76 -8.87
C GLU A 94 -22.43 -8.06 -7.82
N LYS A 95 -21.64 -7.08 -8.27
CA LYS A 95 -20.85 -6.20 -7.42
C LYS A 95 -21.79 -5.37 -6.56
N GLU A 96 -21.73 -5.51 -5.24
CA GLU A 96 -22.08 -4.40 -4.35
C GLU A 96 -20.95 -3.35 -4.42
N ASP A 97 -21.00 -2.55 -5.49
CA ASP A 97 -20.24 -1.31 -5.62
C ASP A 97 -20.85 -0.28 -4.68
N ASN A 98 -20.24 -0.04 -3.50
CA ASN A 98 -20.31 1.25 -2.80
C ASN A 98 -19.26 1.37 -1.67
N ALA A 99 -18.04 0.89 -1.89
CA ALA A 99 -16.90 1.56 -1.27
C ALA A 99 -16.67 2.87 -2.05
N PRO A 100 -16.44 4.02 -1.39
CA PRO A 100 -16.10 5.24 -2.13
C PRO A 100 -14.82 4.96 -2.92
N GLN A 101 -14.96 4.78 -4.23
CA GLN A 101 -13.80 4.73 -5.11
C GLN A 101 -13.20 6.12 -5.08
N ILE A 102 -12.12 6.27 -4.31
CA ILE A 102 -11.28 7.46 -4.36
C ILE A 102 -10.57 7.37 -5.71
N THR A 103 -11.14 8.02 -6.72
CA THR A 103 -10.48 8.19 -8.00
C THR A 103 -9.31 9.15 -7.78
N LEU A 104 -8.12 8.59 -7.54
CA LEU A 104 -6.89 9.36 -7.51
C LEU A 104 -6.67 9.94 -8.91
N GLU A 105 -6.29 11.20 -8.98
CA GLU A 105 -5.79 11.80 -10.22
C GLU A 105 -4.66 10.92 -10.77
N ASP A 106 -4.60 10.72 -12.09
CA ASP A 106 -3.67 9.80 -12.76
C ASP A 106 -2.20 9.99 -12.31
N ASP A 107 -1.83 11.24 -12.00
CA ASP A 107 -0.52 11.61 -11.45
C ASP A 107 -0.25 11.00 -10.07
N LEU A 108 -1.23 11.08 -9.17
CA LEU A 108 -1.14 10.58 -7.80
C LEU A 108 -1.21 9.06 -7.76
N GLN A 109 -2.02 8.45 -8.64
CA GLN A 109 -2.05 7.00 -8.77
C GLN A 109 -0.69 6.47 -9.23
N TYR A 110 -0.10 7.06 -10.27
CA TYR A 110 1.22 6.67 -10.75
C TYR A 110 2.30 6.82 -9.68
N ALA A 111 2.29 7.95 -8.96
CA ALA A 111 3.22 8.20 -7.87
C ALA A 111 3.09 7.16 -6.75
N ALA A 112 1.84 6.79 -6.38
CA ALA A 112 1.58 5.76 -5.38
C ALA A 112 2.10 4.38 -5.83
N ASP A 113 1.89 4.01 -7.09
CA ASP A 113 2.36 2.73 -7.63
C ASP A 113 3.89 2.63 -7.60
N VAL A 114 4.60 3.69 -7.99
CA VAL A 114 6.07 3.74 -7.95
C VAL A 114 6.59 3.68 -6.51
N ILE A 115 5.95 4.40 -5.58
CA ILE A 115 6.27 4.33 -4.15
C ILE A 115 6.10 2.90 -3.63
N GLY A 116 4.99 2.24 -3.98
CA GLY A 116 4.73 0.85 -3.59
C GLY A 116 5.85 -0.08 -4.05
N GLN A 117 6.31 0.06 -5.28
CA GLN A 117 7.44 -0.72 -5.81
C GLN A 117 8.74 -0.48 -5.02
N LEU A 118 9.08 0.79 -4.73
CA LEU A 118 10.28 1.11 -3.94
C LEU A 118 10.22 0.55 -2.52
N VAL A 119 9.06 0.59 -1.87
CA VAL A 119 8.88 0.02 -0.53
C VAL A 119 9.05 -1.50 -0.56
N ILE A 120 8.52 -2.18 -1.57
CA ILE A 120 8.70 -3.62 -1.74
C ILE A 120 10.19 -3.97 -1.93
N GLU A 121 10.90 -3.26 -2.79
CA GLU A 121 12.34 -3.50 -3.01
C GLU A 121 13.18 -3.20 -1.77
N SER A 122 12.86 -2.13 -1.04
CA SER A 122 13.45 -1.78 0.25
C SER A 122 13.27 -2.90 1.29
N ALA A 123 12.07 -3.47 1.37
CA ALA A 123 11.78 -4.59 2.25
C ALA A 123 12.55 -5.86 1.85
N LYS A 124 12.66 -6.17 0.54
CA LYS A 124 13.47 -7.29 0.05
C LYS A 124 14.95 -7.15 0.44
N CYS A 125 15.51 -5.96 0.26
CA CYS A 125 16.89 -5.68 0.65
C CYS A 125 17.07 -5.83 2.17
N SER A 126 16.15 -5.27 2.96
CA SER A 126 16.17 -5.35 4.43
C SER A 126 16.09 -6.79 4.94
N ASN A 127 15.19 -7.60 4.37
CA ASN A 127 15.05 -9.02 4.70
C ASN A 127 16.31 -9.80 4.35
N THR A 128 16.95 -9.48 3.23
CA THR A 128 18.21 -10.11 2.82
C THR A 128 19.37 -9.78 3.77
N LEU A 129 19.42 -8.54 4.28
CA LEU A 129 20.45 -8.10 5.23
C LEU A 129 20.23 -8.66 6.64
N THR A 130 18.99 -8.99 7.00
CA THR A 130 18.60 -9.48 8.33
C THR A 130 18.29 -10.97 8.37
N GLU A 131 18.60 -11.70 7.29
CA GLU A 131 18.36 -13.13 7.15
C GLU A 131 18.90 -13.91 8.35
N GLY A 132 18.08 -14.82 8.91
CA GLY A 132 18.44 -15.60 10.09
C GLY A 132 18.60 -14.77 11.38
N GLY A 133 18.08 -13.54 11.43
CA GLY A 133 18.22 -12.65 12.58
C GLY A 133 19.57 -11.93 12.63
N ASN A 134 20.26 -11.82 11.51
CA ASN A 134 21.56 -11.16 11.42
C ASN A 134 21.44 -9.65 11.66
N THR A 135 22.17 -9.14 12.66
CA THR A 135 22.18 -7.70 13.01
C THR A 135 23.44 -6.96 12.56
N LYS A 136 24.40 -7.65 11.93
CA LYS A 136 25.68 -7.08 11.47
C LYS A 136 25.49 -5.92 10.50
N TYR A 137 24.41 -5.93 9.72
CA TYR A 137 24.15 -4.99 8.64
C TYR A 137 23.03 -3.98 8.97
N ILE A 138 22.74 -3.75 10.26
CA ILE A 138 21.67 -2.85 10.69
C ILE A 138 21.84 -1.43 10.13
N GLU A 139 23.07 -0.96 9.97
CA GLU A 139 23.37 0.34 9.36
C GLU A 139 22.97 0.39 7.88
N LEU A 140 23.23 -0.68 7.12
CA LEU A 140 22.83 -0.78 5.70
C LEU A 140 21.30 -0.81 5.57
N VAL A 141 20.61 -1.50 6.48
CA VAL A 141 19.14 -1.48 6.56
C VAL A 141 18.64 -0.05 6.78
N ASN A 142 19.22 0.68 7.75
CA ASN A 142 18.85 2.06 8.02
C ASN A 142 19.09 2.99 6.83
N LEU A 143 20.18 2.78 6.07
CA LEU A 143 20.44 3.53 4.84
C LEU A 143 19.37 3.29 3.76
N ILE A 144 19.00 2.02 3.54
CA ILE A 144 17.94 1.65 2.60
C ILE A 144 16.60 2.27 3.00
N LEU A 145 16.20 2.13 4.27
CA LEU A 145 14.96 2.70 4.78
C LEU A 145 14.97 4.24 4.70
N GLY A 146 16.07 4.88 5.11
CA GLY A 146 16.23 6.33 5.03
C GLY A 146 16.14 6.86 3.60
N LYS A 147 16.82 6.21 2.65
CA LYS A 147 16.71 6.59 1.23
C LYS A 147 15.28 6.38 0.71
N THR A 148 14.60 5.31 1.13
CA THR A 148 13.19 5.06 0.76
C THR A 148 12.28 6.21 1.20
N GLU A 149 12.42 6.69 2.44
CA GLU A 149 11.63 7.82 2.95
C GLU A 149 11.86 9.11 2.15
N VAL A 150 13.12 9.43 1.85
CA VAL A 150 13.46 10.62 1.05
C VAL A 150 12.86 10.52 -0.35
N SER A 151 13.02 9.38 -1.02
CA SER A 151 12.49 9.19 -2.38
C SER A 151 10.96 9.22 -2.42
N LYS A 152 10.27 8.71 -1.38
CA LYS A 152 8.80 8.85 -1.26
C LYS A 152 8.36 10.31 -1.21
N ALA A 153 9.02 11.11 -0.38
CA ALA A 153 8.73 12.53 -0.25
C ALA A 153 9.00 13.27 -1.58
N GLU A 154 10.07 12.92 -2.27
CA GLU A 154 10.43 13.50 -3.57
C GLU A 154 9.40 13.16 -4.66
N ILE A 155 9.00 11.89 -4.78
CA ILE A 155 7.98 11.42 -5.73
C ILE A 155 6.64 12.12 -5.49
N LEU A 156 6.18 12.17 -4.23
CA LEU A 156 4.95 12.90 -3.88
C LEU A 156 5.07 14.39 -4.15
N GLY A 157 6.26 14.97 -3.94
CA GLY A 157 6.56 16.35 -4.28
C GLY A 157 6.41 16.62 -5.77
N ILE A 158 6.93 15.74 -6.63
CA ILE A 158 6.82 15.83 -8.09
C ILE A 158 5.37 15.70 -8.55
N ALA A 159 4.61 14.73 -8.00
CA ALA A 159 3.22 14.49 -8.38
C ALA A 159 2.33 15.74 -8.17
N LYS A 160 2.63 16.54 -7.14
CA LYS A 160 1.91 17.77 -6.78
C LYS A 160 2.35 19.02 -7.56
N GLN A 161 3.38 18.93 -8.42
CA GLN A 161 3.82 20.07 -9.21
C GLN A 161 2.79 20.41 -10.31
N ASP A 162 2.73 21.67 -10.71
CA ASP A 162 1.95 22.08 -11.88
C ASP A 162 2.79 21.87 -13.15
N LEU A 163 2.81 20.63 -13.64
CA LEU A 163 3.54 20.17 -14.82
C LEU A 163 2.71 19.16 -15.61
N PRO A 164 2.98 18.98 -16.92
CA PRO A 164 2.37 17.89 -17.69
C PRO A 164 2.65 16.50 -17.10
N ILE A 165 1.68 15.60 -17.17
CA ILE A 165 1.74 14.23 -16.61
C ILE A 165 2.95 13.44 -17.13
N GLU A 166 3.28 13.56 -18.41
CA GLU A 166 4.44 12.86 -19.01
C GLU A 166 5.75 13.31 -18.37
N VAL A 167 5.88 14.61 -18.08
CA VAL A 167 7.07 15.19 -17.45
C VAL A 167 7.17 14.74 -15.99
N LYS A 168 6.03 14.66 -15.29
CA LYS A 168 5.99 14.12 -13.91
C LYS A 168 6.43 12.66 -13.89
N LYS A 169 5.87 11.82 -14.77
CA LYS A 169 6.21 10.40 -14.87
C LYS A 169 7.70 10.20 -15.14
N GLN A 170 8.27 10.93 -16.11
CA GLN A 170 9.70 10.86 -16.40
C GLN A 170 10.58 11.24 -15.20
N LYS A 171 10.21 12.29 -14.45
CA LYS A 171 10.94 12.69 -13.24
C LYS A 171 10.82 11.63 -12.13
N ILE A 172 9.62 11.11 -11.90
CA ILE A 172 9.35 10.04 -10.93
C ILE A 172 10.17 8.79 -11.27
N ASP A 173 10.25 8.42 -12.54
CA ASP A 173 11.05 7.30 -13.02
C ASP A 173 12.54 7.52 -12.79
N GLY A 174 13.02 8.75 -12.97
CA GLY A 174 14.38 9.15 -12.63
C GLY A 174 14.69 8.95 -11.14
N VAL A 175 13.78 9.38 -10.25
CA VAL A 175 13.93 9.16 -8.80
C VAL A 175 13.92 7.68 -8.46
N LYS A 176 13.01 6.90 -9.07
CA LYS A 176 12.95 5.44 -8.91
C LYS A 176 14.27 4.79 -9.31
N ALA A 177 14.76 5.06 -10.51
CA ALA A 177 16.00 4.47 -11.04
C ALA A 177 17.21 4.78 -10.14
N ALA A 178 17.39 6.05 -9.76
CA ALA A 178 18.47 6.46 -8.87
C ALA A 178 18.37 5.83 -7.47
N THR A 179 17.15 5.57 -6.99
CA THR A 179 16.93 4.90 -5.70
C THR A 179 17.29 3.43 -5.76
N LEU A 180 16.92 2.74 -6.84
CA LEU A 180 17.27 1.33 -7.03
C LEU A 180 18.78 1.14 -7.20
N GLU A 181 19.44 2.00 -7.97
CA GLU A 181 20.91 2.00 -8.10
C GLU A 181 21.58 2.23 -6.74
N TYR A 182 21.02 3.12 -5.90
CA TYR A 182 21.50 3.31 -4.54
C TYR A 182 21.32 2.04 -3.69
N PHE A 183 20.18 1.36 -3.77
CA PHE A 183 19.97 0.09 -3.06
C PHE A 183 20.98 -0.97 -3.50
N GLU A 184 21.24 -1.11 -4.80
CA GLU A 184 22.25 -2.03 -5.33
C GLU A 184 23.65 -1.70 -4.77
N SER A 185 24.02 -0.42 -4.72
CA SER A 185 25.29 0.03 -4.16
C SER A 185 25.42 -0.24 -2.66
N VAL A 186 24.34 -0.08 -1.89
CA VAL A 186 24.32 -0.43 -0.46
C VAL A 186 24.39 -1.94 -0.27
N MET A 187 23.65 -2.71 -1.07
CA MET A 187 23.65 -4.18 -0.99
C MET A 187 24.99 -4.80 -1.40
N ALA A 188 25.76 -4.15 -2.28
CA ALA A 188 27.11 -4.55 -2.63
C ALA A 188 28.13 -4.43 -1.47
N GLN A 189 27.77 -3.77 -0.37
CA GLN A 189 28.61 -3.61 0.83
C GLN A 189 28.40 -4.71 1.89
N ARG A 190 27.43 -5.62 1.66
CA ARG A 190 27.14 -6.77 2.55
C ARG A 190 28.33 -7.73 2.66
#